data_AF-A0A4R4WVF7-F1
#
_entry.id   AF-A0A4R4WVF7-F1
#
_cell.length_a   1.000
_cell.length_b   1.000
_cell.length_c   1.000
_cell.angle_alpha   90.00
_cell.angle_beta   90.00
_cell.angle_gamma   90.00
#
_symmetry.space_group_name_H-M   'P 1'
#
loop_
_entity.id
_entity.type
_entity.pdbx_description
1 polymer ?
#
loop_
_entity_poly.entity_id
_entity_poly.type
_entity_poly.pdbx_seq_one_letter_code
_entity_poly.pdbx_strand_id
1 'polypeptide(L)' 'MTLVNRRVYAEVPPRVEYSLTEFGQTLNTALKPLGEWGRERITRERREMVDNPDASGMPHP' A
#
# COMPACT_ATOMS: atom_id res chain seq x y z
N MET A 1 15.21 11.20 1.52
CA MET A 1 13.76 11.37 1.64
C MET A 1 13.13 9.98 1.74
N THR A 2 12.45 9.63 2.82
CA THR A 2 11.82 8.31 2.99
C THR A 2 10.35 8.37 2.53
N LEU A 3 9.82 7.26 2.04
CA LEU A 3 8.41 7.16 1.60
C LEU A 3 7.47 6.73 2.74
N VAL A 4 8.01 5.98 3.70
CA VAL A 4 7.28 5.37 4.81
C VAL A 4 7.95 5.76 6.13
N ASN A 5 7.13 6.21 7.08
CA ASN A 5 7.47 6.36 8.48
C ASN A 5 7.20 5.03 9.19
N ARG A 6 8.16 4.60 10.01
CA ARG A 6 8.04 3.40 10.85
C ARG A 6 8.07 3.82 12.31
N ARG A 7 7.03 3.49 13.06
CA ARG A 7 6.93 3.76 14.50
C ARG A 7 6.84 2.45 15.27
N VAL A 8 7.71 2.28 16.25
CA VAL A 8 7.73 1.10 17.13
C VAL A 8 7.17 1.50 18.49
N TYR A 9 6.18 0.75 18.96
CA TYR A 9 5.62 0.88 20.29
C TYR A 9 6.15 -0.26 21.15
N ALA A 10 6.88 0.10 22.20
CA ALA A 10 7.41 -0.83 23.19
C ALA A 10 6.32 -1.23 24.22
N GLU A 11 5.13 -1.59 23.74
CA GLU A 11 4.05 -2.17 24.55
C GLU A 11 4.12 -3.71 24.51
N VAL A 12 3.38 -4.40 25.37
CA VAL A 12 3.22 -5.86 25.28
C VAL A 12 1.79 -6.16 24.85
N PRO A 13 1.58 -6.81 23.69
CA PRO A 13 2.58 -7.26 22.70
C PRO A 13 3.20 -6.10 21.90
N PRO A 14 4.48 -6.18 21.49
CA PRO A 14 5.13 -5.08 20.76
C PRO A 14 4.45 -4.85 19.41
N ARG A 15 4.12 -3.59 19.11
CA ARG A 15 3.46 -3.18 17.88
C ARG A 15 4.35 -2.30 17.02
N VAL A 16 4.28 -2.49 15.71
CA VAL A 16 4.95 -1.63 14.73
C VAL A 16 3.89 -1.07 13.78
N GLU A 17 3.87 0.24 13.64
CA GLU A 17 3.00 0.95 12.69
C GLU A 17 3.84 1.53 11.56
N TYR A 18 3.29 1.45 10.35
CA TYR A 18 3.86 2.07 9.16
C TYR A 18 2.86 3.07 8.62
N SER A 19 3.34 4.25 8.22
CA SER A 19 2.49 5.31 7.67
C SER A 19 3.22 6.00 6.52
N LEU A 20 2.50 6.52 5.54
CA LEU A 20 3.14 7.28 4.47
C LEU A 20 3.68 8.61 4.97
N THR A 21 4.89 8.97 4.53
CA THR A 21 5.39 10.34 4.68
C THR A 21 4.61 11.28 3.75
N GLU A 22 4.73 12.60 3.94
CA GLU A 22 4.13 13.58 3.03
C GLU A 22 4.57 13.36 1.58
N PHE A 23 5.88 13.11 1.37
CA PHE A 23 6.41 12.72 0.08
C PHE A 23 5.80 11.40 -0.43
N GLY A 24 5.63 10.41 0.45
CA GLY A 24 4.90 9.17 0.15
C GLY A 24 3.48 9.38 -0.34
N GLN A 25 2.76 10.32 0.27
CA GLN A 25 1.40 10.67 -0.13
C GLN A 25 1.37 11.35 -1.52
N THR A 26 2.33 12.22 -1.81
CA THR A 26 2.44 12.84 -3.15
C THR A 26 2.71 11.79 -4.23
N LEU A 27 3.61 10.82 -3.96
CA LEU A 27 3.88 9.74 -4.90
C LEU A 27 2.65 8.85 -5.10
N ASN A 28 1.95 8.48 -4.01
CA ASN A 28 0.73 7.69 -4.08
C ASN A 28 -0.34 8.39 -4.95
N THR A 29 -0.45 9.72 -4.83
CA THR A 29 -1.35 10.53 -5.66
C THR A 29 -0.93 10.52 -7.13
N ALA A 30 0.37 10.64 -7.41
CA ALA A 30 0.89 10.55 -8.79
C ALA A 30 0.67 9.18 -9.44
N LEU A 31 0.66 8.11 -8.65
CA LEU A 31 0.46 6.73 -9.12
C LEU A 31 -1.02 6.33 -9.27
N LYS A 32 -1.97 7.09 -8.72
CA LYS A 32 -3.41 6.78 -8.81
C LYS A 32 -3.89 6.48 -10.25
N PRO A 33 -3.59 7.32 -11.26
CA PRO A 33 -4.07 7.09 -12.63
C PRO A 33 -3.57 5.77 -13.22
N LEU A 34 -2.34 5.36 -12.87
CA LEU A 34 -1.78 4.07 -13.30
C LEU A 34 -2.53 2.90 -12.65
N GLY A 35 -2.88 3.04 -11.37
CA GLY A 35 -3.71 2.06 -10.65
C GLY A 35 -5.13 1.97 -11.22
N GLU A 36 -5.73 3.10 -11.60
CA GLU A 36 -7.04 3.15 -12.26
C GLU A 36 -7.01 2.42 -13.60
N TRP A 37 -6.04 2.74 -14.45
CA TRP A 37 -5.82 2.04 -15.72
C TRP A 37 -5.61 0.53 -15.52
N GLY A 38 -4.80 0.14 -14.53
CA GLY A 38 -4.55 -1.27 -14.22
C GLY A 38 -5.83 -2.03 -13.86
N ARG A 39 -6.68 -1.42 -13.02
CA ARG A 39 -8.00 -2.00 -12.67
C ARG A 39 -8.90 -2.13 -13.89
N GLU A 40 -9.00 -1.09 -14.71
CA GLU A 40 -9.80 -1.12 -15.94
C GLU A 40 -9.34 -2.23 -16.90
N ARG A 41 -8.02 -2.39 -17.07
CA ARG A 41 -7.42 -3.44 -17.91
C ARG A 41 -7.75 -4.84 -17.39
N ILE A 42 -7.62 -5.07 -16.08
CA ILE A 42 -7.95 -6.36 -15.44
C ILE A 42 -9.43 -6.69 -15.65
N THR A 43 -10.33 -5.72 -15.41
CA THR A 43 -11.78 -5.87 -15.66
C THR A 43 -12.08 -6.19 -17.12
N ARG A 44 -11.43 -5.50 -18.06
CA ARG A 44 -11.64 -5.68 -19.50
C ARG A 44 -11.12 -7.02 -20.01
N GLU A 45 -10.00 -7.51 -19.48
CA GLU A 45 -9.37 -8.76 -19.96
C GLU A 45 -9.88 -10.01 -19.23
N ARG A 46 -10.85 -9.88 -18.31
CA ARG A 46 -11.33 -10.96 -17.41
C ARG A 46 -10.16 -11.76 -16.83
N ARG A 47 -9.04 -11.08 -16.55
CA ARG A 47 -7.94 -11.66 -15.78
C ARG A 47 -8.37 -11.58 -14.33
N GLU A 48 -8.28 -12.71 -13.64
CA GLU A 48 -8.50 -12.71 -12.19
C GLU A 48 -7.42 -11.82 -11.57
N MET A 49 -7.84 -10.95 -10.63
CA MET A 49 -6.89 -10.37 -9.71
C MET A 49 -6.25 -11.54 -8.97
N VAL A 50 -4.94 -11.71 -9.14
CA VAL A 50 -4.19 -12.65 -8.32
C VAL A 50 -4.23 -12.09 -6.91
N ASP A 51 -5.08 -12.68 -6.07
CA ASP A 51 -5.03 -12.47 -4.64
C ASP A 51 -3.62 -12.84 -4.19
N ASN A 52 -2.89 -11.85 -3.68
CA ASN A 52 -1.59 -12.09 -3.12
C ASN A 52 -1.81 -12.36 -1.62
N PRO A 53 -1.67 -13.61 -1.14
CA PRO A 53 -1.92 -13.94 0.26
C PRO A 53 -0.99 -13.16 1.21
N ASP A 54 0.17 -12.70 0.73
CA ASP A 54 1.11 -11.88 1.50
C ASP A 54 0.63 -10.43 1.70
N ALA A 55 -0.32 -9.94 0.91
CA ALA A 55 -0.86 -8.58 1.06
C ALA A 55 -1.73 -8.43 2.32
N SER A 56 -2.36 -9.52 2.79
CA SER A 56 -3.23 -9.49 3.96
C SER A 56 -2.47 -9.28 5.29
N GLY A 57 -1.15 -9.47 5.29
CA GLY A 57 -0.27 -9.21 6.44
C GLY A 57 0.43 -7.86 6.40
N MET A 58 0.23 -7.07 5.34
CA MET A 58 0.84 -5.76 5.23
C MET A 58 0.12 -4.77 6.16
N PRO A 59 0.85 -4.00 6.97
CA PRO A 59 0.25 -2.91 7.72
C PRO A 59 -0.33 -1.90 6.73
N HIS A 60 -1.66 -1.83 6.68
CA HIS A 60 -2.37 -0.81 5.92
C HIS A 60 -2.06 0.56 6.56
N PRO A 61 -1.62 1.55 5.78
CA PRO A 61 -1.32 2.89 6.28
C PRO A 61 -2.55 3.64 6.79
#